data_AF-A0A4Q8QX81-F1
#
_entry.id   AF-A0A4Q8QX81-F1
#
_cell.length_a   1.000
_cell.length_b   1.000
_cell.length_c   1.000
_cell.angle_alpha   90.00
_cell.angle_beta   90.00
_cell.angle_gamma   90.00
#
_symmetry.space_group_name_H-M   'P 1'
#
loop_
_entity.id
_entity.type
_entity.pdbx_description
1 polymer ?
#
loop_
_entity_poly.entity_id
_entity_poly.type
_entity_poly.pdbx_seq_one_letter_code
_entity_poly.pdbx_strand_id
1 'polypeptide(L)'
;MAAGDLDVLIRSMAKKQAKAITDAARKQHGRLMGMAVKAKDKETKERHKHLAKNTLASAAAAARRLQITAENVADSYARSMKKAAEEKPPAAKPVKAAKPAKKKKG
;
A
#
# COMPACT_ATOMS: atom_id res chain seq x y z
N MET A 1 9.19 -21.04 -4.45
CA MET A 1 10.15 -19.93 -4.62
C MET A 1 9.54 -18.62 -5.11
N ALA A 2 8.28 -18.54 -5.57
CA ALA A 2 7.70 -17.29 -6.10
C ALA A 2 7.10 -16.29 -5.07
N ALA A 3 6.86 -16.71 -3.82
CA ALA A 3 6.16 -15.86 -2.84
C ALA A 3 7.03 -14.79 -2.16
N GLY A 4 8.35 -15.03 -2.06
CA GLY A 4 9.28 -14.16 -1.35
C GLY A 4 9.54 -12.83 -2.08
N ASP A 5 9.56 -12.84 -3.41
CA ASP A 5 9.90 -11.65 -4.19
C ASP A 5 8.83 -10.58 -4.12
N LEU A 6 7.55 -10.98 -4.20
CA LEU A 6 6.43 -10.03 -4.17
C LEU A 6 6.21 -9.43 -2.78
N ASP A 7 6.33 -10.23 -1.71
CA ASP A 7 6.26 -9.75 -0.31
C ASP A 7 7.33 -8.69 -0.04
N VAL A 8 8.59 -9.03 -0.34
CA VAL A 8 9.73 -8.12 -0.16
C VAL A 8 9.54 -6.85 -0.99
N LEU A 9 9.04 -6.97 -2.22
CA LEU A 9 8.74 -5.81 -3.06
C LEU A 9 7.68 -4.90 -2.41
N ILE A 10 6.55 -5.45 -1.97
CA ILE A 10 5.45 -4.71 -1.32
C ILE A 10 5.97 -3.95 -0.09
N ARG A 11 6.69 -4.63 0.81
CA ARG A 11 7.26 -3.99 2.01
C ARG A 11 8.29 -2.92 1.63
N SER A 12 9.13 -3.17 0.63
CA SER A 12 10.15 -2.21 0.20
C SER A 12 9.54 -0.94 -0.42
N MET A 13 8.49 -1.08 -1.23
CA MET A 13 7.79 0.06 -1.84
C MET A 13 7.13 0.92 -0.78
N ALA A 14 6.45 0.30 0.19
CA ALA A 14 5.83 1.02 1.29
C ALA A 14 6.85 1.79 2.14
N LYS A 15 8.01 1.19 2.45
CA LYS A 15 9.11 1.88 3.14
C LYS A 15 9.64 3.09 2.35
N LYS A 16 9.85 2.94 1.03
CA LYS A 16 10.30 4.03 0.15
C LYS A 16 9.29 5.18 0.12
N GLN A 17 8.00 4.87 -0.05
CA GLN A 17 6.93 5.88 -0.08
C GLN A 17 6.75 6.57 1.28
N ALA A 18 6.78 5.83 2.39
CA ALA A 18 6.71 6.39 3.73
C ALA A 18 7.86 7.37 4.00
N LYS A 19 9.08 7.03 3.55
CA LYS A 19 10.23 7.94 3.61
C LYS A 19 10.01 9.20 2.77
N ALA A 20 9.59 9.04 1.51
CA ALA A 20 9.33 10.17 0.62
C ALA A 20 8.28 11.15 1.19
N ILE A 21 7.19 10.63 1.76
CA ILE A 21 6.14 11.44 2.42
C ILE A 21 6.72 12.19 3.62
N THR A 22 7.51 11.51 4.45
CA THR A 22 8.10 12.11 5.65
C THR A 22 9.10 13.21 5.29
N ASP A 23 9.93 12.99 4.27
CA ASP A 23 10.91 13.97 3.80
C ASP A 23 10.24 15.19 3.18
N ALA A 24 9.19 15.00 2.38
CA ALA A 24 8.37 16.10 1.85
C ALA A 24 7.70 16.90 2.98
N ALA A 25 7.14 16.21 3.98
CA ALA A 25 6.51 16.84 5.13
C ALA A 25 7.50 17.63 5.98
N ARG A 26 8.73 17.16 6.16
CA ARG A 26 9.81 17.91 6.84
C ARG A 26 10.15 19.21 6.12
N LYS A 27 10.25 19.18 4.78
CA LYS A 27 10.49 20.39 3.98
C LYS A 27 9.34 21.39 4.14
N GLN A 28 8.10 20.91 4.05
CA GLN A 28 6.92 21.76 4.22
C GLN A 28 6.82 22.32 5.65
N HIS A 29 7.11 21.52 6.67
CA HIS A 29 7.20 21.97 8.05
C HIS A 29 8.24 23.08 8.22
N GLY A 30 9.45 22.92 7.66
CA GLY A 30 10.48 23.95 7.68
C GLY A 30 10.01 25.25 7.03
N ARG A 31 9.33 25.18 5.87
CA ARG A 31 8.75 26.35 5.20
C ARG A 31 7.70 27.06 6.08
N LEU A 32 6.80 26.29 6.70
CA LEU A 32 5.75 26.84 7.58
C LEU A 32 6.35 27.49 8.83
N MET A 33 7.36 26.88 9.45
CA MET A 33 8.08 27.48 10.57
C MET A 33 8.84 28.75 10.16
N GLY A 34 9.44 28.77 8.98
CA GLY A 34 10.06 29.99 8.44
C GLY A 34 9.06 31.13 8.24
N MET A 35 7.85 30.83 7.76
CA MET A 35 6.75 31.82 7.68
C MET A 35 6.28 32.27 9.06
N ALA A 36 6.24 31.37 10.05
CA ALA A 36 5.90 31.73 11.43
C ALA A 36 6.93 32.68 12.07
N VAL A 37 8.21 32.55 11.74
CA VAL A 37 9.26 33.46 12.23
C VAL A 37 9.12 34.86 11.61
N LYS A 38 8.71 34.93 10.33
CA LYS A 38 8.52 36.20 9.60
C LYS A 38 7.20 36.90 9.92
N ALA A 39 6.26 36.21 10.56
CA ALA A 39 4.94 36.75 10.90
C ALA A 39 5.07 37.88 11.94
N LYS A 40 4.42 39.01 11.66
CA LYS A 40 4.37 40.17 12.55
C LYS A 40 3.30 39.99 13.64
N ASP A 41 2.18 39.38 13.28
CA ASP A 41 1.04 39.19 14.18
C ASP A 41 1.13 37.85 14.93
N LYS A 42 0.70 37.85 16.18
CA LYS A 42 0.73 36.66 17.03
C LYS A 42 -0.18 35.55 16.48
N GLU A 43 -1.37 35.90 16.01
CA GLU A 43 -2.33 34.95 15.45
C GLU A 43 -1.77 34.24 14.21
N THR A 44 -1.20 35.01 13.28
CA THR A 44 -0.63 34.45 12.04
C THR A 44 0.56 33.56 12.35
N LYS A 45 1.41 33.93 13.31
CA LYS A 45 2.51 33.09 13.81
C LYS A 45 2.01 31.76 14.40
N GLU A 46 0.98 31.80 15.24
CA GLU A 46 0.40 30.60 15.86
C GLU A 46 -0.25 29.69 14.83
N ARG A 47 -0.97 30.26 13.86
CA ARG A 47 -1.55 29.51 12.74
C ARG A 47 -0.49 28.77 11.92
N HIS A 48 0.62 29.42 11.56
CA HIS A 48 1.71 28.77 10.83
C HIS A 48 2.37 27.66 11.65
N LYS A 49 2.59 27.86 12.96
CA LYS A 49 3.10 26.81 13.85
C LYS A 49 2.15 25.62 13.94
N HIS A 50 0.85 25.87 14.05
CA HIS A 50 -0.18 24.83 14.11
C HIS A 50 -0.22 24.03 12.80
N LEU A 51 -0.22 24.69 11.65
CA LEU A 51 -0.14 24.04 10.34
C LEU A 51 1.12 23.20 10.18
N ALA A 52 2.26 23.69 10.66
CA ALA A 52 3.52 22.95 10.62
C ALA A 52 3.43 21.65 11.43
N LYS A 53 2.94 21.72 12.68
CA LYS A 53 2.74 20.54 13.54
C LYS A 53 1.79 19.52 12.90
N ASN A 54 0.66 20.00 12.38
CA ASN A 54 -0.33 19.13 11.73
C ASN A 54 0.24 18.44 10.49
N THR A 55 1.07 19.14 9.70
CA THR A 55 1.72 18.56 8.53
C THR A 55 2.57 17.34 8.91
N LEU A 56 3.38 17.43 9.97
CA LEU A 56 4.18 16.31 10.45
C LEU A 56 3.30 15.18 11.00
N ALA A 57 2.26 15.49 11.77
CA ALA A 57 1.35 14.50 12.33
C ALA A 57 0.60 13.72 11.23
N SER A 58 0.06 14.43 10.23
CA SER A 58 -0.61 13.81 9.09
C SER A 58 0.33 12.94 8.26
N ALA A 59 1.57 13.39 8.04
CA ALA A 59 2.57 12.61 7.32
C ALA A 59 2.98 11.33 8.07
N ALA A 60 3.17 11.41 9.39
CA ALA A 60 3.48 10.26 10.22
C ALA A 60 2.31 9.24 10.22
N ALA A 61 1.07 9.72 10.30
CA ALA A 61 -0.10 8.87 10.19
C ALA A 61 -0.21 8.19 8.82
N ALA A 62 0.03 8.92 7.73
CA ALA A 62 0.04 8.38 6.38
C ALA A 62 1.14 7.32 6.19
N ALA A 63 2.36 7.58 6.68
CA ALA A 63 3.48 6.65 6.65
C ALA A 63 3.16 5.34 7.40
N ARG A 64 2.58 5.43 8.61
CA ARG A 64 2.15 4.23 9.36
C ARG A 64 1.07 3.45 8.62
N ARG A 65 0.06 4.13 8.07
CA ARG A 65 -1.01 3.47 7.31
C ARG A 65 -0.45 2.70 6.12
N LEU A 66 0.49 3.27 5.37
CA LEU A 66 1.15 2.58 4.26
C LEU A 66 1.89 1.32 4.71
N GLN A 67 2.60 1.38 5.83
CA GLN A 67 3.31 0.22 6.38
C GLN A 67 2.34 -0.89 6.80
N ILE A 68 1.30 -0.55 7.55
CA ILE A 68 0.27 -1.51 8.00
C ILE A 68 -0.42 -2.16 6.80
N THR A 69 -0.82 -1.37 5.80
CA THR A 69 -1.45 -1.91 4.60
C THR A 69 -0.49 -2.85 3.85
N ALA A 70 0.79 -2.49 3.73
CA ALA A 70 1.78 -3.33 3.07
C ALA A 70 1.99 -4.67 3.78
N GLU A 71 2.07 -4.65 5.12
CA GLU A 71 2.19 -5.88 5.92
C GLU A 71 0.94 -6.77 5.76
N ASN A 72 -0.26 -6.19 5.83
CA ASN A 72 -1.50 -6.94 5.65
C ASN A 72 -1.59 -7.58 4.24
N VAL A 73 -1.18 -6.85 3.19
CA VAL A 73 -1.19 -7.36 1.82
C VAL A 73 -0.16 -8.47 1.63
N ALA A 74 1.06 -8.26 2.13
CA ALA A 74 2.12 -9.25 2.15
C ALA A 74 1.68 -10.55 2.82
N ASP A 75 1.13 -10.46 4.03
CA ASP A 75 0.70 -11.61 4.79
C ASP A 75 -0.50 -12.32 4.14
N SER A 76 -1.44 -11.56 3.56
CA SER A 76 -2.57 -12.11 2.82
C SER A 76 -2.11 -12.90 1.58
N TYR A 77 -1.10 -12.39 0.87
CA TYR A 77 -0.49 -13.07 -0.27
C TYR A 77 0.28 -14.33 0.16
N ALA A 78 1.06 -14.27 1.23
CA ALA A 78 1.75 -15.44 1.76
C ALA A 78 0.75 -16.54 2.16
N ARG A 79 -0.38 -16.17 2.76
CA ARG A 79 -1.46 -17.10 3.12
C ARG A 79 -2.15 -17.69 1.89
N SER A 80 -2.45 -16.89 0.86
CA SER A 80 -3.08 -17.40 -0.36
C SER A 80 -2.17 -18.37 -1.11
N MET A 81 -0.86 -18.08 -1.17
CA MET A 81 0.13 -18.97 -1.78
C MET A 81 0.28 -20.29 -1.00
N LYS A 82 0.25 -20.25 0.33
CA LYS A 82 0.23 -21.46 1.16
C LYS A 82 -1.01 -22.30 0.91
N LYS A 83 -2.19 -21.68 0.90
CA LYS A 83 -3.45 -22.36 0.57
C LYS A 83 -3.41 -23.01 -0.81
N ALA A 84 -2.92 -22.29 -1.82
CA ALA A 84 -2.79 -22.82 -3.18
C ALA A 84 -1.77 -23.98 -3.28
N ALA A 85 -0.76 -24.01 -2.41
CA ALA A 85 0.19 -25.12 -2.34
C ALA A 85 -0.35 -26.33 -1.56
N GLU A 86 -1.22 -26.11 -0.57
CA GLU A 86 -1.90 -27.13 0.23
C GLU A 86 -3.10 -27.75 -0.52
N GLU A 87 -3.84 -26.96 -1.30
CA GLU A 87 -4.83 -27.43 -2.26
C GLU A 87 -4.12 -28.10 -3.44
N LYS A 88 -3.81 -29.40 -3.29
CA LYS A 88 -3.55 -30.29 -4.43
C LYS A 88 -4.66 -30.04 -5.46
N PRO A 89 -4.36 -29.77 -6.76
CA PRO A 89 -5.41 -29.50 -7.72
C PRO A 89 -6.42 -30.64 -7.66
N PRO A 90 -7.74 -30.38 -7.63
CA PRO A 90 -8.70 -31.45 -7.78
C PRO A 90 -8.30 -32.17 -9.07
N ALA A 91 -7.98 -33.47 -8.96
CA ALA A 91 -7.64 -34.29 -10.10
C ALA A 91 -8.63 -33.97 -11.20
N ALA A 92 -8.12 -33.45 -12.34
CA ALA A 92 -8.96 -33.01 -13.44
C ALA A 92 -9.95 -34.13 -13.74
N LYS A 93 -11.22 -33.92 -13.37
CA LYS A 93 -12.27 -34.88 -13.68
C LYS A 93 -12.27 -35.00 -15.20
N PRO A 94 -12.08 -36.18 -15.78
CA PRO A 94 -11.99 -36.32 -17.21
C PRO A 94 -13.28 -35.78 -17.81
N VAL A 95 -13.15 -34.72 -18.60
CA VAL A 95 -14.26 -34.15 -19.35
C VAL A 95 -14.72 -35.27 -20.29
N LYS A 96 -15.83 -35.94 -19.95
CA LYS A 96 -16.42 -36.97 -20.80
C LYS A 96 -16.65 -36.32 -22.16
N ALA A 97 -15.95 -36.83 -23.17
CA ALA A 97 -16.09 -36.44 -24.55
C ALA A 97 -17.58 -36.43 -24.95
N ALA A 98 -18.11 -35.23 -25.22
CA ALA A 98 -19.39 -35.09 -25.89
C ALA A 98 -19.23 -35.64 -27.31
N LYS A 99 -19.93 -36.74 -27.60
CA LYS A 99 -19.99 -37.35 -28.94
C LYS A 99 -20.53 -36.33 -29.96
N PRO A 100 -20.06 -36.34 -31.22
CA PRO A 100 -20.50 -35.38 -32.22
C PRO A 100 -21.96 -35.66 -32.60
N ALA A 101 -22.81 -34.66 -32.44
CA ALA A 101 -24.19 -34.71 -32.92
C ALA A 101 -24.20 -34.75 -34.45
N LYS A 102 -24.65 -35.89 -34.98
CA LYS A 102 -24.81 -36.20 -36.39
C LYS A 102 -25.89 -35.28 -36.99
N LYS A 103 -25.52 -34.61 -38.09
CA LYS A 103 -26.41 -33.96 -39.09
C LYS A 103 -27.72 -34.74 -39.30
N LYS A 104 -28.86 -34.04 -39.33
CA LYS A 104 -29.93 -34.37 -40.29
C LYS A 104 -30.79 -33.14 -40.64
N LYS A 105 -30.74 -32.77 -41.93
CA LYS A 105 -31.72 -31.97 -42.67
C LYS A 105 -33.06 -32.73 -42.71
N GLY A 106 -34.16 -31.99 -42.79
CA GLY A 106 -35.51 -32.46 -43.09
C GLY A 106 -36.49 -31.35 -42.83
#